data_AF-U3TW89-F1
#
_entry.id   AF-U3TW89-F1
#
_cell.length_a   1.000
_cell.length_b   1.000
_cell.length_c   1.000
_cell.angle_alpha   90.00
_cell.angle_beta   90.00
_cell.angle_gamma   90.00
#
_symmetry.space_group_name_H-M   'P 1'
#
loop_
_entity.id
_entity.type
_entity.pdbx_description
1 polymer ?
#
loop_
_entity_poly.entity_id
_entity_poly.type
_entity_poly.pdbx_seq_one_letter_code
_entity_poly.pdbx_strand_id
1 'polypeptide(L)'
;MSRSLYNWVVRSALETIYRTNLTTLYNAGRWAEMRENIAARPYWMYVAIRDNRTRRSHLALHGRVFPADDPLWRALYPPNGWRCRCSVIALSERDIKARGLTVETSGDRLRWSLQVVSRKTGEMQPVAQLTLGNHTVFSPDIGWSYNPGEGYRPDLSRYQGPLHTLAVNTLGRAE
;
A
#
# COMPACT_ATOMS: atom_id res chain seq x y z
N MET A 1 30.66 -8.24 -21.11
CA MET A 1 29.90 -8.81 -19.97
C MET A 1 29.73 -10.31 -20.22
N SER A 2 30.10 -11.20 -19.31
CA SER A 2 29.97 -12.65 -19.54
C SER A 2 28.51 -13.08 -19.63
N ARG A 3 28.19 -14.07 -20.48
CA ARG A 3 26.83 -14.64 -20.65
C ARG A 3 26.21 -15.09 -19.31
N SER A 4 27.05 -15.50 -18.36
CA SER A 4 26.63 -15.90 -17.01
C SER A 4 26.15 -14.72 -16.17
N LEU A 5 26.88 -13.60 -16.20
CA LEU A 5 26.50 -12.35 -15.52
C LEU A 5 25.22 -11.75 -16.10
N TYR A 6 25.07 -11.76 -17.43
CA TYR A 6 23.85 -11.31 -18.10
C TYR A 6 22.63 -12.14 -17.68
N ASN A 7 22.74 -13.48 -17.70
CA ASN A 7 21.66 -14.38 -17.30
C ASN A 7 21.29 -14.29 -15.80
N TRP A 8 22.23 -13.89 -14.94
CA TRP A 8 21.97 -13.66 -13.52
C TRP A 8 21.23 -12.34 -13.27
N VAL A 9 21.65 -11.25 -13.94
CA VAL A 9 20.99 -9.94 -13.86
C VAL A 9 19.55 -10.03 -14.37
N VAL A 10 19.32 -10.66 -15.52
CA VAL A 10 17.98 -10.79 -16.12
C VAL A 10 17.05 -11.60 -15.22
N ARG A 11 17.51 -12.72 -14.66
CA ARG A 11 16.69 -13.52 -13.73
C ARG A 11 16.32 -12.76 -12.46
N SER A 12 17.28 -12.05 -11.88
CA SER A 12 17.07 -11.28 -10.64
C SER A 12 16.11 -10.10 -10.84
N ALA A 13 16.18 -9.44 -12.00
CA ALA A 13 15.26 -8.37 -12.36
C ALA A 13 13.84 -8.91 -12.57
N LEU A 14 13.69 -10.00 -13.34
CA LEU A 14 12.39 -10.62 -13.60
C LEU A 14 11.72 -11.11 -12.31
N GLU A 15 12.48 -11.73 -11.40
CA GLU A 15 11.96 -12.12 -10.08
C GLU A 15 11.45 -10.92 -9.29
N THR A 16 12.18 -9.80 -9.33
CA THR A 16 11.79 -8.58 -8.61
C THR A 16 10.50 -8.00 -9.15
N ILE A 17 10.37 -7.92 -10.49
CA ILE A 17 9.17 -7.43 -11.16
C ILE A 17 7.99 -8.34 -10.83
N TYR A 18 8.15 -9.65 -10.99
CA TYR A 18 7.11 -10.63 -10.72
C TYR A 18 6.60 -10.56 -9.28
N ARG A 19 7.51 -10.61 -8.29
CA ARG A 19 7.14 -10.52 -6.86
C ARG A 19 6.44 -9.21 -6.53
N THR A 20 6.92 -8.10 -7.10
CA THR A 20 6.34 -6.78 -6.86
C THR A 20 4.92 -6.72 -7.40
N ASN A 21 4.71 -7.15 -8.65
CA ASN A 21 3.38 -7.18 -9.27
C ASN A 21 2.40 -8.05 -8.48
N LEU A 22 2.81 -9.25 -8.07
CA LEU A 22 1.96 -10.11 -7.23
C LEU A 22 1.58 -9.46 -5.91
N THR A 23 2.55 -8.79 -5.26
CA THR A 23 2.29 -8.12 -3.98
C THR A 23 1.35 -6.93 -4.15
N THR A 24 1.52 -6.15 -5.23
CA THR A 24 0.63 -5.05 -5.58
C THR A 24 -0.80 -5.55 -5.80
N LEU A 25 -0.98 -6.60 -6.61
CA LEU A 25 -2.29 -7.19 -6.89
C LEU A 25 -2.95 -7.77 -5.64
N TYR A 26 -2.18 -8.48 -4.80
CA TYR A 26 -2.68 -9.03 -3.55
C TYR A 26 -3.19 -7.94 -2.60
N ASN A 27 -2.41 -6.86 -2.42
CA ASN A 27 -2.81 -5.76 -1.56
C ASN A 27 -4.00 -4.97 -2.13
N ALA A 28 -4.10 -4.84 -3.46
CA ALA A 28 -5.26 -4.25 -4.12
C ALA A 28 -6.56 -5.06 -3.88
N GLY A 29 -6.50 -6.39 -4.01
CA GLY A 29 -7.66 -7.25 -3.68
C GLY A 29 -8.04 -7.17 -2.21
N ARG A 30 -7.05 -7.17 -1.32
CA ARG A 30 -7.26 -7.00 0.12
C ARG A 30 -7.87 -5.64 0.48
N TRP A 31 -7.47 -4.57 -0.22
CA TRP A 31 -8.08 -3.26 -0.08
C TRP A 31 -9.57 -3.29 -0.40
N ALA A 32 -9.94 -3.89 -1.54
CA ALA A 32 -11.34 -4.02 -1.95
C ALA A 32 -12.18 -4.78 -0.91
N GLU A 33 -11.69 -5.94 -0.45
CA GLU A 33 -12.34 -6.73 0.60
C GLU A 33 -12.54 -5.92 1.90
N MET A 34 -11.53 -5.18 2.33
CA MET A 34 -11.63 -4.36 3.54
C MET A 34 -12.55 -3.16 3.37
N ARG A 35 -12.61 -2.54 2.18
CA ARG A 35 -13.52 -1.45 1.84
C ARG A 35 -14.99 -1.89 1.93
N GLU A 36 -15.31 -3.07 1.42
CA GLU A 36 -16.66 -3.64 1.52
C GLU A 36 -17.09 -3.91 2.97
N ASN A 37 -16.11 -4.12 3.87
CA ASN A 37 -16.34 -4.46 5.27
C ASN A 37 -16.06 -3.32 6.26
N ILE A 38 -16.00 -2.06 5.81
CA ILE A 38 -15.72 -0.91 6.70
C ILE A 38 -16.73 -0.80 7.83
N ALA A 39 -18.01 -1.08 7.56
CA ALA A 39 -19.08 -0.95 8.56
C ALA A 39 -18.83 -1.83 9.80
N ALA A 40 -18.31 -3.06 9.63
CA ALA A 40 -18.01 -3.95 10.75
C ALA A 40 -16.56 -3.82 11.25
N ARG A 41 -15.63 -3.37 10.39
CA ARG A 41 -14.20 -3.26 10.68
C ARG A 41 -13.63 -1.89 10.27
N PRO A 42 -14.01 -0.80 10.96
CA PRO A 42 -13.68 0.56 10.56
C PRO A 42 -12.24 0.98 10.89
N TYR A 43 -11.46 0.15 11.56
CA TYR A 43 -10.09 0.47 11.95
C TYR A 43 -9.08 -0.42 11.24
N TRP A 44 -8.07 0.16 10.64
CA TRP A 44 -7.07 -0.55 9.87
C TRP A 44 -5.69 -0.44 10.50
N MET A 45 -5.02 -1.56 10.68
CA MET A 45 -3.69 -1.63 11.29
C MET A 45 -2.64 -1.95 10.24
N TYR A 46 -1.59 -1.15 10.20
CA TYR A 46 -0.44 -1.41 9.33
C TYR A 46 0.43 -2.53 9.91
N VAL A 47 0.78 -3.52 9.08
CA VAL A 47 1.56 -4.69 9.50
C VAL A 47 2.79 -4.82 8.63
N ALA A 48 3.94 -4.50 9.20
CA ALA A 48 5.25 -4.80 8.60
C ALA A 48 5.79 -6.15 9.12
N ILE A 49 6.50 -6.92 8.29
CA ILE A 49 7.21 -8.11 8.76
C ILE A 49 8.41 -7.69 9.61
N ARG A 50 8.50 -8.18 10.84
CA ARG A 50 9.58 -7.83 11.79
C ARG A 50 10.84 -8.68 11.57
N ASP A 51 11.44 -8.55 10.40
CA ASP A 51 12.73 -9.16 10.07
C ASP A 51 13.77 -8.10 9.63
N ASN A 52 14.99 -8.54 9.34
CA ASN A 52 16.08 -7.67 8.88
C ASN A 52 15.96 -7.20 7.42
N ARG A 53 14.95 -7.69 6.68
CA ARG A 53 14.73 -7.36 5.26
C ARG A 53 13.70 -6.26 5.09
N THR A 54 12.88 -6.01 6.10
CA THR A 54 11.96 -4.89 6.14
C THR A 54 12.69 -3.61 6.51
N ARG A 55 12.46 -2.54 5.75
CA ARG A 55 13.07 -1.23 6.00
C ARG A 55 12.65 -0.69 7.36
N ARG A 56 13.59 -0.04 8.05
CA ARG A 56 13.35 0.57 9.37
C ARG A 56 12.22 1.59 9.36
N SER A 57 12.07 2.37 8.28
CA SER A 57 10.93 3.28 8.12
C SER A 57 9.61 2.52 8.17
N HIS A 58 9.46 1.42 7.44
CA HIS A 58 8.23 0.61 7.42
C HIS A 58 7.94 -0.03 8.77
N LEU A 59 8.97 -0.44 9.51
CA LEU A 59 8.80 -0.96 10.87
C LEU A 59 8.22 0.10 11.83
N ALA A 60 8.43 1.40 11.58
CA ALA A 60 7.89 2.46 12.41
C ALA A 60 6.34 2.59 12.34
N LEU A 61 5.73 2.09 11.24
CA LEU A 61 4.27 1.98 11.10
C LEU A 61 3.70 0.67 11.63
N HIS A 62 4.53 -0.35 11.90
CA HIS A 62 4.03 -1.63 12.36
C HIS A 62 3.21 -1.50 13.64
N GLY A 63 1.99 -2.03 13.63
CA GLY A 63 1.09 -2.03 14.77
C GLY A 63 0.31 -0.72 14.97
N ARG A 64 0.56 0.32 14.17
CA ARG A 64 -0.23 1.55 14.21
C ARG A 64 -1.57 1.35 13.55
N VAL A 65 -2.61 1.91 14.17
CA VAL A 65 -3.99 1.77 13.74
C VAL A 65 -4.54 3.14 13.37
N PHE A 66 -5.23 3.19 12.24
CA PHE A 66 -5.91 4.39 11.75
C PHE A 66 -7.32 4.05 11.28
N PRO A 67 -8.26 5.01 11.31
CA PRO A 67 -9.57 4.84 10.69
C PRO A 67 -9.45 4.45 9.20
N ALA A 68 -10.38 3.65 8.70
CA ALA A 68 -10.38 3.17 7.30
C ALA A 68 -10.55 4.30 6.27
N ASP A 69 -11.13 5.42 6.66
CA ASP A 69 -11.33 6.62 5.86
C ASP A 69 -10.18 7.65 5.99
N ASP A 70 -9.16 7.35 6.79
CA ASP A 70 -8.03 8.24 6.97
C ASP A 70 -7.29 8.48 5.64
N PRO A 71 -6.98 9.75 5.27
CA PRO A 71 -6.37 10.08 3.99
C PRO A 71 -4.99 9.44 3.77
N LEU A 72 -4.30 9.00 4.83
CA LEU A 72 -3.02 8.30 4.71
C LEU A 72 -3.12 7.08 3.82
N TRP A 73 -4.28 6.41 3.80
CA TRP A 73 -4.45 5.18 3.04
C TRP A 73 -4.46 5.42 1.53
N ARG A 74 -4.69 6.64 1.07
CA ARG A 74 -4.58 6.99 -0.36
C ARG A 74 -3.13 7.00 -0.85
N ALA A 75 -2.16 7.18 0.06
CA ALA A 75 -0.76 7.38 -0.31
C ALA A 75 0.21 6.38 0.34
N LEU A 76 -0.13 5.78 1.48
CA LEU A 76 0.76 4.94 2.28
C LEU A 76 0.29 3.48 2.41
N TYR A 77 -0.77 3.11 1.69
CA TYR A 77 -1.26 1.73 1.67
C TYR A 77 -0.27 0.83 0.92
N PRO A 78 0.16 -0.32 1.50
CA PRO A 78 1.17 -1.18 0.88
C PRO A 78 0.80 -1.65 -0.54
N PRO A 79 1.81 -1.89 -1.41
CA PRO A 79 3.25 -1.80 -1.14
C PRO A 79 3.80 -0.37 -1.19
N ASN A 80 4.74 -0.06 -0.29
CA ASN A 80 5.37 1.27 -0.16
C ASN A 80 6.78 1.33 -0.80
N GLY A 81 7.06 0.43 -1.73
CA GLY A 81 8.40 0.30 -2.31
C GLY A 81 8.65 -1.08 -2.93
N TRP A 82 9.76 -1.17 -3.67
CA TRP A 82 10.18 -2.41 -4.30
C TRP A 82 10.41 -3.51 -3.26
N ARG A 83 9.88 -4.71 -3.51
CA ARG A 83 9.96 -5.87 -2.60
C ARG A 83 9.38 -5.59 -1.21
N CYS A 84 8.52 -4.59 -1.05
CA CYS A 84 7.76 -4.38 0.18
C CYS A 84 6.91 -5.63 0.48
N ARG A 85 6.85 -6.05 1.75
CA ARG A 85 6.05 -7.19 2.22
C ARG A 85 5.08 -6.80 3.35
N CYS A 86 4.83 -5.50 3.48
CA CYS A 86 3.88 -4.99 4.45
C CYS A 86 2.46 -5.25 3.95
N SER A 87 1.52 -5.35 4.88
CA SER A 87 0.08 -5.50 4.62
C SER A 87 -0.71 -4.65 5.62
N VAL A 88 -2.02 -4.67 5.50
CA VAL A 88 -2.94 -3.99 6.41
C VAL A 88 -4.00 -4.97 6.89
N ILE A 89 -4.44 -4.88 8.14
CA ILE A 89 -5.52 -5.72 8.66
C ILE A 89 -6.68 -4.87 9.15
N ALA A 90 -7.91 -5.28 8.84
CA ALA A 90 -9.12 -4.61 9.30
C ALA A 90 -9.57 -5.15 10.66
N LEU A 91 -9.85 -4.25 11.59
CA LEU A 91 -10.14 -4.48 12.99
C LEU A 91 -11.50 -3.91 13.34
N SER A 92 -12.24 -4.64 14.16
CA SER A 92 -13.46 -4.16 14.81
C SER A 92 -13.12 -3.36 16.07
N GLU A 93 -14.08 -2.61 16.60
CA GLU A 93 -13.92 -1.93 17.89
C GLU A 93 -13.61 -2.92 19.04
N ARG A 94 -14.19 -4.13 18.98
CA ARG A 94 -13.88 -5.21 19.92
C ARG A 94 -12.42 -5.62 19.84
N ASP A 95 -11.85 -5.70 18.63
CA ASP A 95 -10.44 -6.04 18.44
C ASP A 95 -9.53 -4.96 19.03
N ILE A 96 -9.89 -3.68 18.87
CA ILE A 96 -9.16 -2.54 19.46
C ILE A 96 -9.14 -2.65 20.98
N LYS A 97 -10.31 -2.83 21.60
CA LYS A 97 -10.45 -2.95 23.07
C LYS A 97 -9.73 -4.18 23.60
N ALA A 98 -9.91 -5.34 22.98
CA ALA A 98 -9.32 -6.60 23.44
C ALA A 98 -7.78 -6.61 23.37
N ARG A 99 -7.20 -5.89 22.41
CA ARG A 99 -5.75 -5.80 22.21
C ARG A 99 -5.12 -4.56 22.83
N GLY A 100 -5.90 -3.66 23.42
CA GLY A 100 -5.43 -2.40 23.99
C GLY A 100 -4.78 -1.49 22.94
N LEU A 101 -5.26 -1.50 21.70
CA LEU A 101 -4.68 -0.72 20.61
C LEU A 101 -5.15 0.74 20.69
N THR A 102 -4.27 1.66 20.31
CA THR A 102 -4.62 3.08 20.17
C THR A 102 -4.89 3.38 18.70
N VAL A 103 -6.01 4.03 18.42
CA VAL A 103 -6.35 4.54 17.08
C VAL A 103 -5.83 5.96 16.97
N GLU A 104 -5.09 6.23 15.89
CA GLU A 104 -4.55 7.54 15.58
C GLU A 104 -5.15 8.07 14.27
N THR A 105 -5.12 9.39 14.05
CA THR A 105 -5.47 10.01 12.76
C THR A 105 -4.27 10.73 12.18
N SER A 106 -4.06 10.65 10.87
CA SER A 106 -2.89 11.26 10.22
C SER A 106 -2.90 12.78 10.33
N GLY A 107 -4.02 13.44 10.01
CA GLY A 107 -4.18 14.89 10.10
C GLY A 107 -3.02 15.65 9.46
N ASP A 108 -2.55 16.71 10.12
CA ASP A 108 -1.44 17.56 9.63
C ASP A 108 -0.06 16.87 9.64
N ARG A 109 0.01 15.63 10.15
CA ARG A 109 1.23 14.82 10.17
C ARG A 109 1.51 14.20 8.81
N LEU A 110 0.49 14.06 7.96
CA LEU A 110 0.64 13.62 6.57
C LEU A 110 0.94 14.82 5.68
N ARG A 111 2.09 14.82 5.02
CA ARG A 111 2.55 15.91 4.14
C ARG A 111 3.15 15.36 2.86
N TRP A 112 3.13 16.18 1.82
CA TRP A 112 3.82 15.89 0.57
C TRP A 112 5.14 16.66 0.53
N SER A 113 6.22 15.95 0.21
CA SER A 113 7.55 16.52 0.03
C SER A 113 8.05 16.22 -1.38
N LEU A 114 8.62 17.22 -2.05
CA LEU A 114 9.34 16.98 -3.30
C LEU A 114 10.66 16.25 -3.00
N GLN A 115 10.89 15.12 -3.67
CA GLN A 115 12.11 14.33 -3.56
C GLN A 115 12.76 14.18 -4.93
N VAL A 116 14.10 14.27 -4.96
CA VAL A 116 14.87 14.12 -6.20
C VAL A 116 14.84 12.65 -6.64
N VAL A 117 14.27 12.38 -7.81
CA VAL A 117 14.22 11.04 -8.43
C VAL A 117 15.60 10.63 -8.93
N SER A 118 16.28 11.55 -9.62
CA SER A 118 17.59 11.32 -10.20
C SER A 118 18.42 12.59 -10.16
N ARG A 119 19.61 12.49 -9.56
CA ARG A 119 20.59 13.59 -9.52
C ARG A 119 21.06 14.04 -10.91
N LYS A 120 20.95 13.15 -11.92
CA LYS A 120 21.38 13.45 -13.29
C LYS A 120 20.35 14.27 -14.07
N THR A 121 19.07 14.02 -13.84
CA THR A 121 17.98 14.72 -14.55
C THR A 121 17.41 15.88 -13.75
N GLY A 122 17.63 15.92 -12.43
CA GLY A 122 17.03 16.91 -11.54
C GLY A 122 15.52 16.74 -11.37
N GLU A 123 14.95 15.63 -11.87
CA GLU A 123 13.52 15.36 -11.79
C GLU A 123 13.09 15.23 -10.32
N MET A 124 12.03 15.94 -9.97
CA MET A 124 11.44 15.95 -8.64
C MET A 124 10.07 15.26 -8.69
N GLN A 125 9.78 14.42 -7.70
CA GLN A 125 8.45 13.82 -7.55
C GLN A 125 7.89 14.09 -6.15
N PRO A 126 6.57 14.33 -6.04
CA PRO A 126 5.92 14.43 -4.76
C PRO A 126 5.88 13.05 -4.08
N VAL A 127 6.35 12.99 -2.84
CA VAL A 127 6.35 11.79 -2.01
C VAL A 127 5.64 12.08 -0.71
N ALA A 128 4.71 11.21 -0.35
CA ALA A 128 3.98 11.32 0.91
C ALA A 128 4.90 10.99 2.10
N GLN A 129 4.76 11.76 3.17
CA GLN A 129 5.51 11.62 4.40
C GLN A 129 4.55 11.69 5.58
N LEU A 130 4.66 10.75 6.50
CA LEU A 130 3.92 10.76 7.75
C LEU A 130 4.89 10.94 8.91
N THR A 131 4.74 12.03 9.65
CA THR A 131 5.51 12.28 10.88
C THR A 131 4.85 11.55 12.06
N LEU A 132 5.59 10.67 12.70
CA LEU A 132 5.13 9.93 13.88
C LEU A 132 5.44 10.72 15.16
N GLY A 133 4.75 10.42 16.26
CA GLY A 133 4.87 11.18 17.52
C GLY A 133 6.28 11.20 18.13
N ASN A 134 7.17 10.32 17.71
CA ASN A 134 8.59 10.29 18.10
C ASN A 134 9.51 11.01 17.10
N HIS A 135 8.97 11.91 16.27
CA HIS A 135 9.65 12.59 15.16
C HIS A 135 10.23 11.67 14.07
N THR A 136 9.90 10.36 14.09
CA THR A 136 10.28 9.46 13.00
C THR A 136 9.38 9.75 11.80
N VAL A 137 9.98 9.94 10.64
CA VAL A 137 9.25 10.13 9.38
C VAL A 137 9.14 8.80 8.65
N PHE A 138 7.91 8.37 8.39
CA PHE A 138 7.64 7.33 7.42
C PHE A 138 7.50 7.96 6.04
N SER A 139 8.15 7.37 5.04
CA SER A 139 7.99 7.76 3.64
C SER A 139 8.10 6.52 2.76
N PRO A 140 7.17 6.32 1.79
CA PRO A 140 7.34 5.31 0.75
C PRO A 140 8.53 5.63 -0.14
N ASP A 141 8.96 4.66 -0.94
CA ASP A 141 9.88 4.94 -2.03
C ASP A 141 9.26 5.94 -3.03
N ILE A 142 10.13 6.66 -3.73
CA ILE A 142 9.74 7.52 -4.85
C ILE A 142 8.96 6.69 -5.88
N GLY A 143 7.80 7.19 -6.31
CA GLY A 143 6.87 6.49 -7.20
C GLY A 143 5.91 5.50 -6.50
N TRP A 144 5.97 5.34 -5.18
CA TRP A 144 5.12 4.43 -4.39
C TRP A 144 4.15 5.16 -3.46
N SER A 145 3.98 6.48 -3.63
CA SER A 145 3.02 7.28 -2.86
C SER A 145 1.62 7.21 -3.47
N TYR A 146 1.04 6.02 -3.54
CA TYR A 146 -0.30 5.78 -4.06
C TYR A 146 -0.90 4.50 -3.47
N ASN A 147 -2.22 4.36 -3.54
CA ASN A 147 -2.91 3.15 -3.15
C ASN A 147 -3.16 2.24 -4.37
N PRO A 148 -2.59 1.03 -4.41
CA PRO A 148 -2.83 0.10 -5.52
C PRO A 148 -4.28 -0.38 -5.63
N GLY A 149 -5.04 -0.39 -4.53
CA GLY A 149 -6.43 -0.79 -4.48
C GLY A 149 -7.40 0.30 -4.96
N GLU A 150 -7.07 1.59 -4.78
CA GLU A 150 -7.86 2.69 -5.39
C GLU A 150 -7.59 2.79 -6.89
N GLY A 151 -6.35 2.56 -7.33
CA GLY A 151 -5.97 2.59 -8.74
C GLY A 151 -6.43 1.38 -9.56
N TYR A 152 -6.82 0.27 -8.91
CA TYR A 152 -7.25 -0.94 -9.60
C TYR A 152 -8.72 -0.81 -10.06
N ARG A 153 -8.91 -0.49 -11.33
CA ARG A 153 -10.19 -0.65 -12.02
C ARG A 153 -10.17 -1.94 -12.85
N PRO A 154 -10.98 -2.96 -12.52
CA PRO A 154 -11.07 -4.13 -13.36
C PRO A 154 -11.65 -3.73 -14.71
N ASP A 155 -11.06 -4.23 -15.79
CA ASP A 155 -11.58 -4.07 -17.14
C ASP A 155 -12.89 -4.85 -17.26
N LEU A 156 -14.00 -4.13 -17.13
CA LEU A 156 -15.34 -4.72 -17.06
C LEU A 156 -15.70 -5.45 -18.37
N SER A 157 -15.10 -5.06 -19.50
CA SER A 157 -15.32 -5.69 -20.80
C SER A 157 -14.82 -7.14 -20.88
N ARG A 158 -13.97 -7.57 -19.93
CA ARG A 158 -13.46 -8.95 -19.85
C ARG A 158 -14.45 -9.93 -19.26
N TYR A 159 -15.43 -9.45 -18.49
CA TYR A 159 -16.50 -10.30 -17.98
C TYR A 159 -17.49 -10.54 -19.11
N GLN A 160 -17.97 -11.78 -19.25
CA GLN A 160 -18.93 -12.15 -20.29
C GLN A 160 -20.19 -12.76 -19.67
N GLY A 161 -21.31 -12.65 -20.39
CA GLY A 161 -22.58 -13.20 -19.95
C GLY A 161 -23.11 -12.57 -18.65
N PRO A 162 -23.79 -13.32 -17.77
CA PRO A 162 -24.39 -12.80 -16.55
C PRO A 162 -23.41 -12.09 -15.60
N LEU A 163 -22.13 -12.49 -15.63
CA LEU A 163 -21.07 -11.88 -14.82
C LEU A 163 -20.72 -10.47 -15.28
N HIS A 164 -20.88 -10.15 -16.57
CA HIS A 164 -20.67 -8.79 -17.09
C HIS A 164 -21.68 -7.82 -16.46
N THR A 165 -22.97 -8.17 -16.51
CA THR A 165 -24.04 -7.35 -15.94
C THR A 165 -23.89 -7.19 -14.43
N LEU A 166 -23.50 -8.25 -13.72
CA LEU A 166 -23.21 -8.17 -12.29
C LEU A 166 -22.04 -7.23 -12.01
N ALA A 167 -20.90 -7.43 -12.67
CA ALA A 167 -19.69 -6.64 -12.48
C ALA A 167 -19.90 -5.15 -12.79
N VAL A 168 -20.62 -4.82 -13.87
CA VAL A 168 -20.99 -3.43 -14.20
C VAL A 168 -21.86 -2.82 -13.11
N ASN A 169 -22.84 -3.56 -12.60
CA ASN A 169 -23.75 -3.04 -11.56
C ASN A 169 -23.06 -2.88 -10.19
N THR A 170 -22.12 -3.76 -9.84
CA THR A 170 -21.44 -3.75 -8.53
C THR A 170 -20.21 -2.86 -8.50
N LEU A 171 -19.43 -2.82 -9.59
CA LEU A 171 -18.13 -2.13 -9.65
C LEU A 171 -18.16 -0.85 -10.50
N GLY A 172 -19.17 -0.68 -11.36
CA GLY A 172 -19.32 0.49 -12.23
C GLY A 172 -20.07 1.68 -11.62
N ARG A 173 -20.64 1.54 -10.41
CA ARG A 173 -21.44 2.60 -9.74
C ARG A 173 -20.66 3.47 -8.74
N ALA A 174 -19.34 3.38 -8.74
CA ALA A 174 -18.49 4.27 -7.95
C ALA A 174 -18.29 5.60 -8.68
N GLU A 175 -19.36 6.40 -8.80
CA GLU A 175 -19.35 7.82 -9.19
C GLU A 175 -20.23 8.62 -8.21
#